data_AF-A0A523U5K2-F1
#
_entry.id   AF-A0A523U5K2-F1
#
_cell.length_a   1.000
_cell.length_b   1.000
_cell.length_c   1.000
_cell.angle_alpha   90.00
_cell.angle_beta   90.00
_cell.angle_gamma   90.00
#
_symmetry.space_group_name_H-M   'P 1'
#
loop_
_entity.id
_entity.type
_entity.pdbx_description
1 polymer ?
#
loop_
_entity_poly.entity_id
_entity_poly.type
_entity_poly.pdbx_seq_one_letter_code
_entity_poly.pdbx_strand_id
1 'polypeptide(L)'
;MEHTKWKTLYRAGAVAPVIAWALYLSQFIILIFCDPYPTTIEGWFALLQHNKLLGLWYLNALDIVSFALLGVMFLALYMALRRVHPSWILIALYFALLGVAVFIVPRVLTLAIVPLSDLHAVAITDAQRAVYLTAGETLSNVSTATPQTTGFLFMTVAGLIFSVVILRSQSFGRAVGYTGIAGFVLTLANYISWIVAPSIASLLMPINGLLWLLWWIMISVSLFKIAKSTSDQETNFTDY
;
A
#
# COMPACT_ATOMS: atom_id res chain seq x y z
N MET A 1 14.51 4.55 -29.28
CA MET A 1 15.63 4.26 -28.35
C MET A 1 15.33 4.50 -26.86
N GLU A 2 14.61 5.56 -26.44
CA GLU A 2 14.40 5.80 -25.00
C GLU A 2 13.38 4.86 -24.32
N HIS A 3 12.34 4.39 -25.03
CA HIS A 3 11.33 3.49 -24.47
C HIS A 3 11.89 2.09 -24.16
N THR A 4 12.80 1.59 -25.00
CA THR A 4 13.41 0.26 -24.89
C THR A 4 14.18 0.07 -23.57
N LYS A 5 14.85 1.13 -23.09
CA LYS A 5 15.62 1.10 -21.85
C LYS A 5 14.79 0.86 -20.58
N TRP A 6 13.48 1.17 -20.61
CA TRP A 6 12.62 1.12 -19.42
C TRP A 6 11.57 0.01 -19.46
N LYS A 7 11.64 -0.88 -20.46
CA LYS A 7 10.73 -2.03 -20.62
C LYS A 7 10.62 -2.87 -19.34
N THR A 8 11.75 -3.21 -18.72
CA THR A 8 11.79 -3.99 -17.49
C THR A 8 11.09 -3.26 -16.34
N LEU A 9 11.28 -1.95 -16.21
CA LEU A 9 10.63 -1.14 -15.19
C LEU A 9 9.12 -1.05 -15.42
N TYR A 10 8.66 -0.90 -16.67
CA TYR A 10 7.22 -0.91 -16.97
C TYR A 10 6.58 -2.26 -16.65
N ARG A 11 7.25 -3.39 -16.95
CA ARG A 11 6.77 -4.72 -16.57
C ARG A 11 6.75 -4.91 -15.05
N ALA A 12 7.81 -4.52 -14.36
CA ALA A 12 7.88 -4.61 -12.90
C ALA A 12 6.78 -3.76 -12.24
N GLY A 13 6.62 -2.51 -12.68
CA GLY A 13 5.57 -1.61 -12.20
C GLY A 13 4.16 -2.02 -12.60
N ALA A 14 3.99 -2.88 -13.62
CA ALA A 14 2.71 -3.48 -13.98
C ALA A 14 2.36 -4.71 -13.12
N VAL A 15 3.37 -5.53 -12.78
CA VAL A 15 3.18 -6.74 -11.94
C VAL A 15 3.00 -6.36 -10.46
N ALA A 16 3.78 -5.40 -9.99
CA ALA A 16 3.80 -4.97 -8.59
C ALA A 16 2.41 -4.68 -7.97
N PRO A 17 1.55 -3.84 -8.58
CA PRO A 17 0.20 -3.58 -8.05
C PRO A 17 -0.73 -4.80 -8.08
N VAL A 18 -0.53 -5.75 -9.01
CA VAL A 18 -1.31 -7.01 -9.04
C VAL A 18 -0.93 -7.91 -7.86
N ILE A 19 0.36 -8.01 -7.56
CA ILE A 19 0.83 -8.75 -6.37
C ILE A 19 0.31 -8.07 -5.10
N ALA A 20 0.46 -6.75 -4.97
CA ALA A 20 -0.07 -6.00 -3.83
C ALA A 20 -1.58 -6.22 -3.65
N TRP A 21 -2.35 -6.17 -4.73
CA TRP A 21 -3.78 -6.48 -4.74
C TRP A 21 -4.08 -7.88 -4.18
N ALA A 22 -3.35 -8.91 -4.62
CA ALA A 22 -3.54 -10.28 -4.16
C ALA A 22 -3.19 -10.45 -2.67
N LEU A 23 -2.13 -9.77 -2.19
CA LEU A 23 -1.76 -9.75 -0.77
C LEU A 23 -2.86 -9.12 0.07
N TYR A 24 -3.41 -7.97 -0.35
CA TYR A 24 -4.54 -7.33 0.32
C TYR A 24 -5.77 -8.22 0.36
N LEU A 25 -6.12 -8.86 -0.75
CA LEU A 25 -7.25 -9.78 -0.80
C LEU A 25 -7.07 -10.95 0.18
N SER A 26 -5.85 -11.49 0.29
CA SER A 26 -5.55 -12.56 1.24
C SER A 26 -5.77 -12.14 2.70
N GLN A 27 -5.43 -10.89 3.05
CA GLN A 27 -5.66 -10.35 4.38
C GLN A 27 -7.15 -10.18 4.67
N PHE A 28 -7.93 -9.67 3.72
CA PHE A 28 -9.38 -9.54 3.88
C PHE A 28 -10.05 -10.91 4.08
N ILE A 29 -9.63 -11.92 3.32
CA ILE A 29 -10.13 -13.29 3.48
C ILE A 29 -9.82 -13.80 4.89
N ILE A 30 -8.57 -13.68 5.33
CA ILE A 30 -8.16 -14.16 6.66
C ILE A 30 -8.90 -13.43 7.78
N LEU A 31 -9.11 -12.11 7.67
CA LEU A 31 -9.88 -11.32 8.64
C LEU A 31 -11.35 -11.79 8.78
N ILE A 32 -11.95 -12.28 7.69
CA ILE A 32 -13.36 -12.71 7.68
C ILE A 32 -13.52 -14.17 8.13
N PHE A 33 -12.58 -15.04 7.77
CA PHE A 33 -12.77 -16.50 7.88
C PHE A 33 -11.92 -17.18 8.98
N CYS A 34 -10.98 -16.48 9.62
CA CYS A 34 -10.09 -17.07 10.63
C CYS A 34 -10.46 -16.65 12.07
N ASP A 35 -9.65 -17.06 13.04
CA ASP A 35 -9.85 -16.83 14.47
C ASP A 35 -10.16 -15.36 14.80
N PRO A 36 -10.93 -15.07 15.87
CA PRO A 36 -11.26 -13.70 16.25
C PRO A 36 -10.02 -12.81 16.38
N TYR A 37 -10.12 -11.60 15.82
CA TYR A 37 -9.04 -10.62 15.89
C TYR A 37 -8.76 -10.21 17.36
N PRO A 38 -7.53 -10.33 17.88
CA PRO A 38 -7.25 -10.02 19.28
C PRO A 38 -7.44 -8.54 19.61
N THR A 39 -8.07 -8.26 20.74
CA THR A 39 -8.31 -6.89 21.23
C THR A 39 -7.40 -6.48 22.39
N THR A 40 -6.68 -7.43 22.99
CA THR A 40 -5.74 -7.20 24.10
C THR A 40 -4.35 -7.70 23.72
N ILE A 41 -3.30 -7.11 24.32
CA ILE A 41 -1.92 -7.54 24.06
C ILE A 41 -1.68 -8.99 24.50
N GLU A 42 -2.33 -9.43 25.57
CA GLU A 42 -2.29 -10.82 26.03
C GLU A 42 -2.88 -11.76 24.98
N GLY A 43 -4.01 -11.38 24.37
CA GLY A 43 -4.61 -12.12 23.26
C GLY A 43 -3.69 -12.18 22.04
N TRP A 44 -3.00 -11.09 21.72
CA TRP A 44 -1.97 -11.08 20.67
C TRP A 44 -0.81 -12.03 20.97
N PHE A 45 -0.30 -12.03 22.20
CA PHE A 45 0.76 -12.94 22.59
C PHE A 45 0.29 -14.40 22.53
N ALA A 46 -0.92 -14.70 23.02
CA ALA A 46 -1.50 -16.04 22.93
C ALA A 46 -1.66 -16.51 21.47
N LEU A 47 -2.18 -15.64 20.59
CA LEU A 47 -2.29 -15.92 19.16
C LEU A 47 -0.91 -16.19 18.54
N LEU A 48 0.09 -15.38 18.86
CA LEU A 48 1.44 -15.56 18.31
C LEU A 48 2.13 -16.82 18.81
N GLN A 49 1.87 -17.24 20.05
CA GLN A 49 2.37 -18.52 20.55
C GLN A 49 1.65 -19.73 19.91
N HIS A 50 0.35 -19.60 19.64
CA HIS A 50 -0.45 -20.65 19.01
C HIS A 50 -0.22 -20.75 17.49
N ASN A 51 -0.20 -19.62 16.79
CA ASN A 51 -0.11 -19.52 15.34
C ASN A 51 0.60 -18.23 14.90
N LYS A 52 1.93 -18.28 14.82
CA LYS A 52 2.78 -17.16 14.38
C LYS A 52 2.38 -16.63 12.99
N LEU A 53 2.00 -17.52 12.07
CA LEU A 53 1.66 -17.13 10.70
C LEU A 53 0.39 -16.28 10.64
N LEU A 54 -0.66 -16.73 11.34
CA LEU A 54 -1.90 -15.96 11.46
C LEU A 54 -1.66 -14.62 12.17
N GLY A 55 -0.86 -14.62 13.23
CA GLY A 55 -0.45 -13.40 13.91
C GLY A 55 0.26 -12.40 12.98
N LEU A 56 1.20 -12.85 12.13
CA LEU A 56 1.85 -12.00 11.14
C LEU A 56 0.87 -11.43 10.10
N TRP A 57 -0.14 -12.20 9.70
CA TRP A 57 -1.21 -11.72 8.83
C TRP A 57 -2.03 -10.61 9.49
N TYR A 58 -2.46 -10.81 10.74
CA TYR A 58 -3.22 -9.82 11.49
C TYR A 58 -2.41 -8.57 11.86
N LEU A 59 -1.10 -8.70 12.04
CA LEU A 59 -0.18 -7.55 12.18
C LEU A 59 0.01 -6.78 10.86
N ASN A 60 -0.61 -7.21 9.76
CA ASN A 60 -0.47 -6.66 8.42
C ASN A 60 0.98 -6.68 7.92
N ALA A 61 1.74 -7.73 8.25
CA ALA A 61 3.15 -7.85 7.83
C ALA A 61 3.31 -7.78 6.30
N LEU A 62 2.33 -8.30 5.55
CA LEU A 62 2.36 -8.27 4.09
C LEU A 62 2.19 -6.85 3.52
N ASP A 63 1.65 -5.89 4.28
CA ASP A 63 1.51 -4.51 3.80
C ASP A 63 2.88 -3.86 3.56
N ILE A 64 3.91 -4.28 4.29
CA ILE A 64 5.29 -3.82 4.07
C ILE A 64 5.71 -4.14 2.63
N VAL A 65 5.44 -5.37 2.18
CA VAL A 65 5.75 -5.85 0.83
C VAL A 65 4.84 -5.15 -0.19
N SER A 66 3.54 -5.06 0.09
CA SER A 66 2.57 -4.39 -0.78
C SER A 66 2.96 -2.94 -1.06
N PHE A 67 3.29 -2.16 -0.03
CA PHE A 67 3.67 -0.75 -0.20
C PHE A 67 5.01 -0.58 -0.90
N ALA A 68 5.99 -1.45 -0.64
CA ALA A 68 7.24 -1.45 -1.39
C ALA A 68 7.00 -1.69 -2.89
N LEU A 69 6.12 -2.63 -3.24
CA LEU A 69 5.69 -2.91 -4.61
C LEU A 69 4.98 -1.70 -5.24
N LEU A 70 4.09 -1.02 -4.50
CA LEU A 70 3.47 0.21 -4.97
C LEU A 70 4.49 1.33 -5.24
N GLY A 71 5.58 1.39 -4.46
CA GLY A 71 6.73 2.25 -4.77
C GLY A 71 7.31 2.00 -6.18
N VAL A 72 7.46 0.73 -6.56
CA VAL A 72 7.90 0.32 -7.92
C VAL A 72 6.89 0.74 -8.99
N MET A 73 5.59 0.60 -8.71
CA MET A 73 4.53 1.10 -9.60
C MET A 73 4.67 2.61 -9.85
N PHE A 74 4.87 3.41 -8.80
CA PHE A 74 5.02 4.86 -8.93
C PHE A 74 6.28 5.28 -9.69
N LEU A 75 7.39 4.53 -9.55
CA LEU A 75 8.58 4.74 -10.38
C LEU A 75 8.29 4.48 -11.86
N ALA A 76 7.54 3.42 -12.19
CA ALA A 76 7.13 3.14 -13.56
C ALA A 76 6.18 4.23 -14.11
N LEU A 77 5.24 4.71 -13.29
CA LEU A 77 4.34 5.81 -13.66
C LEU A 77 5.10 7.11 -13.90
N TYR A 78 6.10 7.45 -13.08
CA TYR A 78 6.97 8.59 -13.30
C TYR A 78 7.61 8.50 -14.69
N MET A 79 8.19 7.36 -15.01
CA MET A 79 8.84 7.14 -16.31
C MET A 79 7.89 7.21 -17.50
N ALA A 80 6.63 6.78 -17.32
CA ALA A 80 5.61 6.84 -18.35
C ALA A 80 5.03 8.25 -18.56
N LEU A 81 5.00 9.09 -17.52
CA LEU A 81 4.29 10.38 -17.52
C LEU A 81 5.21 11.62 -17.47
N ARG A 82 6.52 11.45 -17.21
CA ARG A 82 7.48 12.57 -17.08
C ARG A 82 7.53 13.53 -18.27
N ARG A 83 7.17 13.07 -19.48
CA ARG A 83 7.11 13.92 -20.69
C ARG A 83 5.81 14.71 -20.82
N VAL A 84 4.76 14.33 -20.09
CA VAL A 84 3.44 14.99 -20.13
C VAL A 84 3.45 16.23 -19.24
N HIS A 85 3.92 16.10 -18.00
CA HIS A 85 4.06 17.23 -17.08
C HIS A 85 5.18 16.98 -16.04
N PRO A 86 6.45 17.31 -16.36
CA PRO A 86 7.62 16.86 -15.60
C PRO A 86 7.59 17.29 -14.13
N SER A 87 7.25 18.55 -13.84
CA SER A 87 7.25 19.07 -12.47
C SER A 87 6.21 18.38 -11.58
N TRP A 88 4.96 18.27 -12.03
CA TRP A 88 3.89 17.61 -11.26
C TRP A 88 4.17 16.13 -11.04
N ILE A 89 4.72 15.44 -12.04
CA ILE A 89 5.04 14.01 -11.93
C ILE A 89 6.22 13.77 -10.98
N LEU A 90 7.19 14.68 -10.92
CA LEU A 90 8.28 14.62 -9.93
C LEU A 90 7.75 14.85 -8.50
N ILE A 91 6.87 15.84 -8.31
CA ILE A 91 6.21 16.11 -7.02
C ILE A 91 5.38 14.89 -6.58
N ALA A 92 4.61 14.31 -7.51
CA ALA A 92 3.82 13.11 -7.24
C ALA A 92 4.70 11.93 -6.83
N LEU A 93 5.84 11.72 -7.50
CA LEU A 93 6.79 10.67 -7.13
C LEU A 93 7.38 10.90 -5.74
N TYR A 94 7.76 12.13 -5.40
CA TYR A 94 8.24 12.48 -4.06
C TYR A 94 7.22 12.10 -2.98
N PHE A 95 5.97 12.52 -3.13
CA PHE A 95 4.90 12.18 -2.19
C PHE A 95 4.64 10.67 -2.12
N ALA A 96 4.70 9.96 -3.25
CA ALA A 96 4.52 8.53 -3.29
C ALA A 96 5.60 7.80 -2.47
N LEU A 97 6.88 8.09 -2.73
CA LEU A 97 8.00 7.43 -2.04
C LEU A 97 8.08 7.82 -0.56
N LEU A 98 7.81 9.09 -0.24
CA LEU A 98 7.69 9.54 1.15
C LEU A 98 6.55 8.81 1.86
N GLY A 99 5.39 8.68 1.21
CA GLY A 99 4.24 7.96 1.75
C GLY A 99 4.52 6.48 1.99
N VAL A 100 5.21 5.81 1.05
CA VAL A 100 5.67 4.42 1.21
C VAL A 100 6.58 4.28 2.43
N ALA A 101 7.59 5.14 2.57
CA ALA A 101 8.53 5.10 3.70
C ALA A 101 7.81 5.35 5.04
N VAL A 102 6.99 6.41 5.11
CA VAL A 102 6.23 6.79 6.31
C VAL A 102 5.21 5.71 6.69
N PHE A 103 4.68 4.95 5.72
CA PHE A 103 3.79 3.83 5.99
C PHE A 103 4.54 2.60 6.52
N ILE A 104 5.66 2.21 5.91
CA ILE A 104 6.37 0.98 6.24
C ILE A 104 6.99 1.02 7.65
N VAL A 105 7.60 2.13 8.04
CA VAL A 105 8.35 2.26 9.31
C VAL A 105 7.53 1.85 10.55
N PRO A 106 6.35 2.41 10.82
CA PRO A 106 5.56 2.02 11.99
C PRO A 106 5.09 0.57 11.92
N ARG A 107 4.85 0.02 10.72
CA ARG A 107 4.45 -1.38 10.56
C ARG A 107 5.57 -2.36 10.87
N VAL A 108 6.80 -2.06 10.44
CA VAL A 108 7.98 -2.82 10.84
C VAL A 108 8.15 -2.78 12.35
N LEU A 109 7.94 -1.62 12.98
CA LEU A 109 8.03 -1.49 14.44
C LEU A 109 6.98 -2.33 15.17
N THR A 110 5.74 -2.41 14.68
CA THR A 110 4.68 -3.25 15.26
C THR A 110 5.00 -4.76 15.20
N LEU A 111 5.85 -5.21 14.27
CA LEU A 111 6.31 -6.62 14.25
C LEU A 111 7.15 -7.01 15.48
N ALA A 112 7.65 -6.04 16.26
CA ALA A 112 8.32 -6.32 17.52
C ALA A 112 7.43 -6.97 18.59
N ILE A 113 6.10 -6.99 18.39
CA ILE A 113 5.17 -7.78 19.22
C ILE A 113 5.48 -9.29 19.13
N VAL A 114 6.02 -9.78 18.01
CA VAL A 114 6.41 -11.20 17.84
C VAL A 114 7.49 -11.63 18.85
N PRO A 115 8.70 -11.03 18.87
CA PRO A 115 9.72 -11.40 19.85
C PRO A 115 9.31 -11.06 21.29
N LEU A 116 8.47 -10.03 21.52
CA LEU A 116 7.92 -9.76 22.86
C LEU A 116 7.03 -10.91 23.36
N SER A 117 6.24 -11.54 22.47
CA SER A 117 5.44 -12.71 22.85
C SER A 117 6.31 -13.89 23.27
N ASP A 118 7.44 -14.10 22.58
CA ASP A 118 8.39 -15.17 22.90
C ASP A 118 9.08 -14.88 24.24
N LEU A 119 9.50 -13.64 24.48
CA LEU A 119 10.11 -13.19 25.74
C LEU A 119 9.12 -13.31 26.92
N HIS A 120 7.86 -12.97 26.69
CA HIS A 120 6.80 -13.13 27.68
C HIS A 120 6.56 -14.60 28.05
N ALA A 121 6.58 -15.50 27.05
CA ALA A 121 6.34 -16.93 27.26
C ALA A 121 7.43 -17.61 28.11
N VAL A 122 8.69 -17.18 27.98
CA VAL A 122 9.84 -17.74 28.73
C VAL A 122 10.15 -17.00 30.04
N ALA A 123 9.44 -15.90 30.32
CA ALA A 123 9.63 -15.11 31.52
C ALA A 123 9.32 -15.95 32.78
N ILE A 124 10.21 -15.88 33.77
CA ILE A 124 10.14 -16.69 34.99
C ILE A 124 9.41 -15.93 36.10
N THR A 125 9.51 -14.59 36.12
CA THR A 125 8.89 -13.74 37.13
C THR A 125 7.72 -12.94 36.57
N ASP A 126 6.74 -12.64 37.42
CA ASP A 126 5.60 -11.80 37.03
C ASP A 126 6.03 -10.37 36.70
N ALA A 127 7.10 -9.88 37.35
CA ALA A 127 7.71 -8.59 37.02
C ALA A 127 8.26 -8.57 35.58
N GLN A 128 8.92 -9.65 35.12
CA GLN A 128 9.39 -9.75 33.73
C GLN A 128 8.23 -9.82 32.75
N ARG A 129 7.18 -10.60 33.06
CA ARG A 129 5.98 -10.68 32.22
C ARG A 129 5.32 -9.31 32.05
N ALA A 130 5.15 -8.57 33.15
CA ALA A 130 4.57 -7.23 33.13
C ALA A 130 5.37 -6.27 32.23
N VAL A 131 6.71 -6.31 32.25
CA VAL A 131 7.56 -5.48 31.38
C VAL A 131 7.26 -5.75 29.90
N TYR A 132 7.15 -7.01 29.49
CA TYR A 132 6.87 -7.37 28.09
C TYR A 132 5.44 -7.02 27.67
N LEU A 133 4.46 -7.17 28.57
CA LEU A 133 3.09 -6.73 28.33
C LEU A 133 3.02 -5.21 28.10
N THR A 134 3.60 -4.41 29.00
CA THR A 134 3.63 -2.94 28.86
C THR A 134 4.37 -2.50 27.59
N ALA A 135 5.48 -3.16 27.23
CA ALA A 135 6.17 -2.91 25.97
C ALA A 135 5.27 -3.19 24.75
N GLY A 136 4.53 -4.30 24.80
CA GLY A 136 3.55 -4.67 23.77
C GLY A 136 2.40 -3.67 23.65
N GLU A 137 1.82 -3.21 24.77
CA GLU A 137 0.77 -2.17 24.79
C GLU A 137 1.26 -0.84 24.21
N THR A 138 2.50 -0.46 24.54
CA THR A 138 3.13 0.75 24.00
C THR A 138 3.23 0.66 22.48
N LEU A 139 3.68 -0.49 21.96
CA LEU A 139 3.83 -0.72 20.52
C LEU A 139 2.49 -0.84 19.78
N SER A 140 1.47 -1.46 20.38
CA SER A 140 0.13 -1.51 19.77
C SER A 140 -0.44 -0.10 19.60
N ASN A 141 -0.11 0.81 20.53
CA ASN A 141 -0.54 2.19 20.48
C ASN A 141 0.26 3.07 19.52
N VAL A 142 1.45 2.65 19.04
CA VAL A 142 2.17 3.39 17.99
C VAL A 142 1.33 3.46 16.71
N SER A 143 0.66 2.36 16.37
CA SER A 143 -0.25 2.31 15.23
C SER A 143 -1.49 3.20 15.42
N THR A 144 -1.89 3.53 16.65
CA THR A 144 -2.99 4.46 16.93
C THR A 144 -2.53 5.92 17.09
N ALA A 145 -1.28 6.15 17.49
CA ALA A 145 -0.73 7.47 17.83
C ALA A 145 -0.25 8.26 16.61
N THR A 146 0.33 7.59 15.60
CA THR A 146 0.25 8.10 14.24
C THR A 146 -1.17 7.81 13.78
N PRO A 147 -1.96 8.78 13.26
CA PRO A 147 -3.15 8.38 12.55
C PRO A 147 -2.65 7.38 11.49
N GLN A 148 -3.29 6.21 11.37
CA GLN A 148 -2.85 4.99 10.65
C GLN A 148 -2.46 5.20 9.15
N THR A 149 -2.26 6.45 8.74
CA THR A 149 -2.77 7.03 7.54
C THR A 149 -1.91 8.16 7.01
N THR A 150 -0.90 8.71 7.73
CA THR A 150 -0.07 9.79 7.17
C THR A 150 0.69 9.33 5.91
N GLY A 151 1.24 8.11 5.93
CA GLY A 151 1.84 7.51 4.74
C GLY A 151 0.83 7.32 3.61
N PHE A 152 -0.37 6.85 3.95
CA PHE A 152 -1.49 6.77 3.00
C PHE A 152 -1.89 8.15 2.47
N LEU A 153 -1.93 9.21 3.28
CA LEU A 153 -2.29 10.57 2.89
C LEU A 153 -1.34 11.08 1.82
N PHE A 154 -0.03 10.92 2.02
CA PHE A 154 0.96 11.27 1.01
C PHE A 154 0.78 10.46 -0.27
N MET A 155 0.51 9.17 -0.18
CA MET A 155 0.19 8.35 -1.35
C MET A 155 -1.13 8.74 -2.03
N THR A 156 -2.13 9.19 -1.27
CA THR A 156 -3.39 9.69 -1.81
C THR A 156 -3.16 10.98 -2.60
N VAL A 157 -2.37 11.91 -2.07
CA VAL A 157 -1.98 13.14 -2.79
C VAL A 157 -1.21 12.78 -4.06
N ALA A 158 -0.22 11.88 -3.97
CA ALA A 158 0.53 11.42 -5.14
C ALA A 158 -0.39 10.79 -6.19
N GLY A 159 -1.25 9.87 -5.79
CA GLY A 159 -2.20 9.19 -6.65
C GLY A 159 -3.17 10.14 -7.34
N LEU A 160 -3.66 11.17 -6.63
CA LEU A 160 -4.50 12.21 -7.20
C LEU A 160 -3.76 12.98 -8.30
N ILE A 161 -2.52 13.41 -8.04
CA ILE A 161 -1.70 14.12 -9.04
C ILE A 161 -1.44 13.23 -10.25
N PHE A 162 -1.03 11.96 -10.06
CA PHE A 162 -0.85 11.01 -11.15
C PHE A 162 -2.13 10.84 -11.98
N SER A 163 -3.28 10.71 -11.31
CA SER A 163 -4.58 10.53 -11.97
C SER A 163 -5.00 11.74 -12.80
N VAL A 164 -4.74 12.97 -12.31
CA VAL A 164 -4.96 14.20 -13.08
C VAL A 164 -4.05 14.29 -14.29
N VAL A 165 -2.77 13.95 -14.15
CA VAL A 165 -1.82 13.99 -15.28
C VAL A 165 -2.14 12.89 -16.31
N ILE A 166 -2.62 11.73 -15.88
CA ILE A 166 -3.10 10.64 -16.76
C ILE A 166 -4.16 11.14 -17.75
N LEU A 167 -5.07 12.03 -17.33
CA LEU A 167 -6.10 12.59 -18.22
C LEU A 167 -5.52 13.40 -19.40
N ARG A 168 -4.26 13.86 -19.30
CA ARG A 168 -3.54 14.58 -20.35
C ARG A 168 -2.60 13.70 -21.17
N SER A 169 -2.49 12.40 -20.83
CA SER A 169 -1.62 11.46 -21.53
C SER A 169 -2.35 10.71 -22.64
N GLN A 170 -1.66 10.47 -23.75
CA GLN A 170 -2.14 9.60 -24.84
C GLN A 170 -1.84 8.12 -24.58
N SER A 171 -0.94 7.81 -23.64
CA SER A 171 -0.53 6.44 -23.32
C SER A 171 -1.47 5.72 -22.34
N PHE A 172 -2.36 6.47 -21.69
CA PHE A 172 -3.31 5.96 -20.71
C PHE A 172 -4.74 6.30 -21.13
N GLY A 173 -5.68 5.40 -20.85
CA GLY A 173 -7.10 5.68 -21.07
C GLY A 173 -7.64 6.68 -20.05
N ARG A 174 -8.56 7.57 -20.47
CA ARG A 174 -9.19 8.56 -19.58
C ARG A 174 -9.89 7.93 -18.38
N ALA A 175 -10.47 6.73 -18.56
CA ALA A 175 -11.09 5.98 -17.47
C ALA A 175 -10.12 5.74 -16.29
N VAL A 176 -8.84 5.46 -16.57
CA VAL A 176 -7.80 5.28 -15.54
C VAL A 176 -7.66 6.53 -14.67
N GLY A 177 -7.65 7.71 -15.31
CA GLY A 177 -7.55 8.99 -14.62
C GLY A 177 -8.80 9.30 -13.79
N TYR A 178 -10.00 9.13 -14.34
CA TYR A 178 -11.24 9.40 -13.61
C TYR A 178 -11.47 8.45 -12.44
N THR A 179 -11.20 7.14 -12.60
CA THR A 179 -11.28 6.17 -11.50
C THR A 179 -10.33 6.54 -10.38
N GLY A 180 -9.10 6.94 -10.72
CA GLY A 180 -8.12 7.39 -9.73
C GLY A 180 -8.57 8.65 -9.01
N ILE A 181 -9.01 9.69 -9.73
CA ILE A 181 -9.53 10.94 -9.12
C ILE A 181 -10.68 10.63 -8.17
N ALA A 182 -11.67 9.82 -8.60
CA ALA A 182 -12.80 9.44 -7.75
C ALA A 182 -12.32 8.71 -6.49
N GLY A 183 -11.43 7.73 -6.64
CA GLY A 183 -10.86 6.98 -5.51
C GLY A 183 -10.11 7.89 -4.53
N PHE A 184 -9.14 8.67 -5.01
CA PHE A 184 -8.28 9.49 -4.14
C PHE A 184 -9.01 10.69 -3.52
N VAL A 185 -9.97 11.31 -4.21
CA VAL A 185 -10.83 12.35 -3.61
C VAL A 185 -11.70 11.74 -2.51
N LEU A 186 -12.26 10.56 -2.73
CA LEU A 186 -13.04 9.86 -1.71
C LEU A 186 -12.17 9.47 -0.52
N THR A 187 -10.92 9.05 -0.74
CA THR A 187 -9.95 8.81 0.34
C THR A 187 -9.72 10.08 1.18
N LEU A 188 -9.51 11.24 0.53
CA LEU A 188 -9.33 12.51 1.23
C LEU A 188 -10.59 12.91 2.01
N ALA A 189 -11.77 12.73 1.41
CA ALA A 189 -13.03 12.97 2.09
C ALA A 189 -13.21 12.05 3.31
N ASN A 190 -12.80 10.78 3.21
CA ASN A 190 -12.81 9.84 4.32
C ASN A 190 -11.91 10.30 5.47
N TYR A 191 -10.72 10.83 5.18
CA TYR A 191 -9.84 11.40 6.20
C TYR A 191 -10.48 12.54 6.98
N ILE A 192 -11.08 13.49 6.27
CA ILE A 192 -11.76 14.63 6.89
C ILE A 192 -12.97 14.14 7.70
N SER A 193 -13.69 13.14 7.19
CA SER A 193 -14.87 12.57 7.84
C SER A 193 -14.53 11.91 9.18
N TRP A 194 -13.34 11.33 9.37
CA TRP A 194 -12.93 10.80 10.68
C TRP A 194 -12.86 11.85 11.79
N ILE A 195 -12.65 13.12 11.43
CA ILE A 195 -12.60 14.25 12.37
C ILE A 195 -14.00 14.85 12.59
N VAL A 196 -14.78 14.99 11.51
CA VAL A 196 -16.03 15.79 11.53
C VAL A 196 -17.29 14.91 11.65
N ALA A 197 -17.27 13.69 11.12
CA ALA A 197 -18.41 12.77 11.08
C ALA A 197 -17.98 11.29 11.01
N PRO A 198 -17.51 10.69 12.12
CA PRO A 198 -16.94 9.33 12.14
C PRO A 198 -17.88 8.23 11.63
N SER A 199 -19.20 8.40 11.79
CA SER A 199 -20.22 7.48 11.27
C SER A 199 -20.21 7.40 9.74
N ILE A 200 -19.98 8.53 9.06
CA ILE A 200 -19.85 8.59 7.59
C ILE A 200 -18.52 7.99 7.15
N ALA A 201 -17.45 8.19 7.92
CA ALA A 201 -16.14 7.64 7.61
C ALA A 201 -16.15 6.10 7.51
N SER A 202 -16.92 5.44 8.38
CA SER A 202 -17.07 3.98 8.37
C SER A 202 -17.74 3.45 7.09
N LEU A 203 -18.67 4.20 6.51
CA LEU A 203 -19.36 3.88 5.26
C LEU A 203 -18.48 4.08 4.01
N LEU A 204 -17.60 5.09 4.03
CA LEU A 204 -16.75 5.42 2.89
C LEU A 204 -15.53 4.49 2.77
N MET A 205 -15.07 3.90 3.89
CA MET A 205 -13.85 3.11 3.93
C MET A 205 -13.84 1.91 2.95
N PRO A 206 -14.89 1.07 2.85
CA PRO A 206 -14.91 -0.04 1.90
C PRO A 206 -14.95 0.42 0.44
N ILE A 207 -15.72 1.48 0.14
CA ILE A 207 -15.86 2.04 -1.20
C ILE A 207 -14.51 2.58 -1.70
N ASN A 208 -13.80 3.29 -0.82
CA ASN A 208 -12.46 3.78 -1.09
C ASN A 208 -11.49 2.64 -1.44
N GLY A 209 -11.48 1.57 -0.63
CA GLY A 209 -10.64 0.41 -0.86
C GLY A 209 -10.88 -0.22 -2.24
N LEU A 210 -12.14 -0.41 -2.63
CA LEU A 210 -12.49 -1.00 -3.93
C LEU A 210 -12.04 -0.15 -5.12
N LEU A 211 -12.19 1.19 -5.03
CA LEU A 211 -11.75 2.09 -6.10
C LEU A 211 -10.22 2.10 -6.26
N TRP A 212 -9.48 2.01 -5.15
CA TRP A 212 -8.02 1.85 -5.17
C TRP A 212 -7.60 0.56 -5.87
N LEU A 213 -8.19 -0.57 -5.47
CA LEU A 213 -7.91 -1.88 -6.05
C LEU A 213 -8.22 -1.89 -7.56
N LEU A 214 -9.32 -1.28 -7.97
CA LEU A 214 -9.67 -1.13 -9.39
C LEU A 214 -8.63 -0.28 -10.13
N TRP A 215 -8.24 0.86 -9.56
CA TRP A 215 -7.25 1.75 -10.16
C TRP A 215 -5.89 1.04 -10.34
N TRP A 216 -5.44 0.25 -9.36
CA TRP A 216 -4.24 -0.58 -9.47
C TRP A 216 -4.27 -1.54 -10.65
N ILE A 217 -5.38 -2.25 -10.84
CA ILE A 217 -5.55 -3.15 -11.99
C ILE A 217 -5.48 -2.37 -13.31
N MET A 218 -6.16 -1.22 -13.39
CA MET A 218 -6.15 -0.38 -14.59
C MET A 218 -4.76 0.18 -14.93
N ILE A 219 -3.98 0.57 -13.90
CA ILE A 219 -2.59 0.98 -14.05
C ILE A 219 -1.73 -0.18 -14.53
N SER A 220 -1.91 -1.37 -13.94
CA SER A 220 -1.21 -2.61 -14.35
C SER A 220 -1.40 -2.88 -15.83
N VAL A 221 -2.64 -2.89 -16.30
CA VAL A 221 -2.99 -3.12 -17.71
C VAL A 221 -2.37 -2.06 -18.61
N SER A 222 -2.39 -0.79 -18.19
CA SER A 222 -1.83 0.31 -18.97
C SER A 222 -0.31 0.20 -19.11
N LEU A 223 0.39 -0.11 -18.01
CA LEU A 223 1.85 -0.31 -18.02
C LEU A 223 2.27 -1.53 -18.84
N PHE A 224 1.50 -2.63 -18.81
CA PHE A 224 1.75 -3.78 -19.70
C PHE A 224 1.59 -3.41 -21.17
N LYS A 225 0.58 -2.61 -21.54
CA LYS A 225 0.40 -2.14 -22.92
C LYS A 225 1.59 -1.29 -23.38
N ILE A 226 2.10 -0.40 -22.52
CA ILE A 226 3.29 0.41 -22.80
C ILE A 226 4.54 -0.46 -22.95
N ALA A 227 4.71 -1.48 -22.11
CA ALA A 227 5.83 -2.41 -22.21
C ALA A 227 5.79 -3.24 -23.52
N LYS A 228 4.59 -3.62 -23.97
CA LYS A 228 4.40 -4.37 -25.23
C LYS A 228 4.69 -3.50 -26.45
N SER A 229 4.12 -2.30 -26.54
CA SER A 229 4.36 -1.40 -27.68
C SER A 229 5.83 -1.04 -27.85
N THR A 230 6.57 -0.98 -26.75
CA THR A 230 8.02 -0.81 -26.75
C THR A 230 8.74 -2.00 -27.42
N SER A 231 8.24 -3.22 -27.21
CA SER A 231 8.80 -4.44 -27.81
C SER A 231 8.55 -4.50 -29.30
N ASP A 232 7.32 -4.20 -29.74
CA ASP A 232 6.93 -4.30 -31.15
C ASP A 232 7.74 -3.33 -32.01
N GLN A 233 8.06 -2.14 -31.49
CA GLN A 233 8.94 -1.19 -32.16
C GLN A 233 10.38 -1.72 -32.28
N GLU A 234 10.91 -2.41 -31.27
CA GLU A 234 12.28 -2.95 -31.28
C GLU A 234 12.48 -4.01 -32.37
N THR A 235 11.54 -4.95 -32.50
CA THR A 235 11.55 -5.98 -33.57
C THR A 235 11.50 -5.37 -34.97
N ASN A 236 10.66 -4.36 -35.19
CA ASN A 236 10.54 -3.71 -36.49
C ASN A 236 11.81 -2.93 -36.91
N PHE A 237 12.68 -2.55 -35.97
CA PHE A 237 13.95 -1.89 -36.28
C PHE A 237 15.10 -2.87 -36.54
N THR A 238 14.97 -4.14 -36.14
CA THR A 238 15.99 -5.18 -36.36
C THR A 238 15.81 -5.96 -37.67
N ASP A 239 14.65 -5.82 -38.32
CA ASP A 239 14.33 -6.48 -39.60
C ASP A 239 14.70 -5.63 -40.85
N TYR A 240 15.44 -4.52 -40.67
CA TYR A 240 16.02 -3.68 -41.73
C TYR A 240 17.53 -3.55 -41.55
#